data_AF-A0A5D2FXT6-F1
#
_entry.id   AF-A0A5D2FXT6-F1
#
_cell.length_a   1.000
_cell.length_b   1.000
_cell.length_c   1.000
_cell.angle_alpha   90.00
_cell.angle_beta   90.00
_cell.angle_gamma   90.00
#
_symmetry.space_group_name_H-M   'P 1'
#
loop_
_entity.id
_entity.type
_entity.pdbx_description
1 polymer ?
#
loop_
_entity_poly.entity_id
_entity_poly.type
_entity_poly.pdbx_seq_one_letter_code
_entity_poly.pdbx_strand_id
1 'polypeptide(L)'
;MIISFLRKEMKRKNNNKENKRNFFAKYLFTNNNHSLPLIEFLSSLPNTFPQILFLLFFSKLLELVEKFRSEERIGIQMEEALELARAKDTKERMAAVERLYHLLEGSRKSLTSSEVTSLVDCCMDLLNDNNFRVSQGALQALASAAVLSGDHLKLHFNALVPAVVERLGDAKQPVRDAARRLLLTLMEDSSPTIIVERAGSYGWTHRSWRVREEFARTVTSAINLFASPELPLQRAILPPILQMLHD
;
A
#
# COMPACT_ATOMS: atom_id res chain seq x y z
N MET A 1 8.52 -10.20 -45.82
CA MET A 1 7.82 -11.45 -45.41
C MET A 1 7.10 -11.30 -44.06
N ILE A 2 7.75 -10.76 -43.02
CA ILE A 2 7.20 -10.65 -41.65
C ILE A 2 6.09 -9.58 -41.51
N ILE A 3 6.17 -8.44 -42.21
CA ILE A 3 5.10 -7.42 -42.20
C ILE A 3 3.82 -7.95 -42.88
N SER A 4 3.97 -8.78 -43.92
CA SER A 4 2.84 -9.47 -44.56
C SER A 4 2.23 -10.53 -43.62
N PHE A 5 3.07 -11.23 -42.84
CA PHE A 5 2.64 -12.19 -41.81
C PHE A 5 1.88 -11.50 -40.66
N LEU A 6 2.42 -10.42 -40.09
CA LEU A 6 1.77 -9.62 -39.04
C LEU A 6 0.47 -8.98 -39.53
N ARG A 7 0.44 -8.48 -40.77
CA ARG A 7 -0.77 -7.89 -41.37
C ARG A 7 -1.84 -8.94 -41.70
N LYS A 8 -1.45 -10.18 -42.06
CA LYS A 8 -2.35 -11.31 -42.32
C LYS A 8 -2.94 -11.88 -41.02
N GLU A 9 -2.16 -11.98 -39.95
CA GLU A 9 -2.64 -12.44 -38.62
C GLU A 9 -3.47 -11.37 -37.90
N MET A 10 -3.12 -10.09 -38.02
CA MET A 10 -3.94 -8.97 -37.50
C MET A 10 -5.32 -8.89 -38.19
N LYS A 11 -5.41 -9.28 -39.47
CA LYS A 11 -6.69 -9.39 -40.21
C LYS A 11 -7.50 -10.63 -39.83
N ARG A 12 -6.86 -11.77 -39.51
CA ARG A 12 -7.53 -13.04 -39.18
C ARG A 12 -8.24 -13.06 -37.83
N LYS A 13 -7.76 -12.29 -36.83
CA LYS A 13 -8.30 -12.33 -35.45
C LYS A 13 -8.99 -11.02 -35.03
N ASN A 14 -9.49 -10.26 -36.00
CA ASN A 14 -10.04 -8.92 -35.80
C ASN A 14 -11.39 -8.87 -35.04
N ASN A 15 -11.90 -10.00 -34.53
CA ASN A 15 -13.20 -10.08 -33.85
C ASN A 15 -13.15 -10.04 -32.32
N ASN A 16 -11.97 -9.93 -31.68
CA ASN A 16 -11.96 -9.77 -30.22
C ASN A 16 -10.77 -8.93 -29.71
N LYS A 17 -11.05 -7.74 -29.14
CA LYS A 17 -10.05 -6.76 -28.65
C LYS A 17 -9.14 -7.33 -27.57
N GLU A 18 -9.62 -8.29 -26.79
CA GLU A 18 -8.93 -8.92 -25.68
C GLU A 18 -7.75 -9.81 -26.12
N ASN A 19 -7.85 -10.42 -27.30
CA ASN A 19 -6.78 -11.25 -27.87
C ASN A 19 -5.58 -10.46 -28.39
N LYS A 20 -5.72 -9.16 -28.71
CA LYS A 20 -4.61 -8.32 -29.21
C LYS A 20 -3.61 -7.98 -28.10
N ARG A 21 -4.10 -7.70 -26.89
CA ARG A 21 -3.24 -7.45 -25.71
C ARG A 21 -2.44 -8.70 -25.33
N ASN A 22 -3.08 -9.86 -25.32
CA ASN A 22 -2.43 -11.12 -24.96
C ASN A 22 -1.37 -11.60 -25.96
N PHE A 23 -1.49 -11.29 -27.25
CA PHE A 23 -0.50 -11.69 -28.25
C PHE A 23 0.80 -10.88 -28.15
N PHE A 24 0.70 -9.55 -28.05
CA PHE A 24 1.88 -8.69 -27.89
C PHE A 24 2.58 -8.94 -26.56
N ALA A 25 1.80 -9.15 -25.49
CA ALA A 25 2.32 -9.63 -24.22
C ALA A 25 3.12 -10.93 -24.42
N LYS A 26 2.51 -11.97 -25.01
CA LYS A 26 3.20 -13.26 -25.20
C LYS A 26 4.49 -13.13 -26.03
N TYR A 27 4.49 -12.37 -27.12
CA TYR A 27 5.68 -12.18 -27.96
C TYR A 27 6.82 -11.40 -27.26
N LEU A 28 6.48 -10.43 -26.41
CA LEU A 28 7.45 -9.65 -25.63
C LEU A 28 7.90 -10.36 -24.35
N PHE A 29 7.08 -11.26 -23.79
CA PHE A 29 7.33 -11.93 -22.51
C PHE A 29 7.91 -13.36 -22.63
N THR A 30 7.88 -14.02 -23.80
CA THR A 30 8.36 -15.43 -23.90
C THR A 30 9.78 -15.63 -24.43
N ASN A 31 10.50 -14.60 -24.89
CA ASN A 31 11.86 -14.78 -25.45
C ASN A 31 12.94 -14.11 -24.60
N ASN A 32 13.37 -14.79 -23.54
CA ASN A 32 14.51 -14.38 -22.71
C ASN A 32 15.89 -14.48 -23.38
N ASN A 33 16.00 -14.84 -24.67
CA ASN A 33 17.30 -15.10 -25.30
C ASN A 33 17.59 -14.45 -26.67
N HIS A 34 16.73 -13.59 -27.22
CA HIS A 34 17.04 -12.93 -28.50
C HIS A 34 16.54 -11.48 -28.53
N SER A 35 17.34 -10.56 -28.02
CA SER A 35 17.26 -9.11 -28.27
C SER A 35 17.72 -8.71 -29.69
N LEU A 36 18.39 -9.61 -30.40
CA LEU A 36 18.94 -9.45 -31.76
C LEU A 36 17.92 -9.15 -32.90
N PRO A 37 16.71 -9.75 -32.97
CA PRO A 37 15.82 -9.60 -34.13
C PRO A 37 15.25 -8.19 -34.27
N LEU A 38 15.18 -7.45 -33.16
CA LEU A 38 14.55 -6.15 -33.11
C LEU A 38 15.50 -5.03 -33.59
N ILE A 39 16.80 -5.17 -33.28
CA ILE A 39 17.85 -4.26 -33.74
C ILE A 39 18.05 -4.39 -35.26
N GLU A 40 18.15 -5.62 -35.78
CA GLU A 40 18.24 -5.87 -37.23
C GLU A 40 17.01 -5.33 -37.97
N PHE A 41 15.80 -5.54 -37.41
CA PHE A 41 14.57 -5.01 -37.99
C PHE A 41 14.57 -3.46 -38.06
N LEU A 42 14.97 -2.78 -36.99
CA LEU A 42 15.04 -1.32 -36.95
C LEU A 42 16.06 -0.76 -37.96
N SER A 43 17.19 -1.45 -38.14
CA SER A 43 18.22 -1.09 -39.11
C SER A 43 17.83 -1.32 -40.57
N SER A 44 16.81 -2.15 -40.82
CA SER A 44 16.32 -2.48 -42.17
C SER A 44 15.24 -1.53 -42.70
N LEU A 45 14.72 -0.63 -41.86
CA LEU A 45 13.70 0.32 -42.27
C LEU A 45 14.35 1.51 -43.04
N PRO A 46 13.67 2.08 -44.06
CA PRO A 46 14.20 3.23 -44.79
C PRO A 46 14.09 4.52 -43.97
N ASN A 47 15.18 5.33 -43.96
CA ASN A 47 15.38 6.67 -43.34
C ASN A 47 14.35 7.73 -43.76
N THR A 48 13.09 7.48 -43.44
CA THR A 48 11.96 8.36 -43.73
C THR A 48 11.18 8.59 -42.44
N PHE A 49 10.44 9.70 -42.36
CA PHE A 49 9.56 10.11 -41.26
C PHE A 49 8.83 8.96 -40.49
N PRO A 50 8.38 7.86 -41.15
CA PRO A 50 7.81 6.68 -40.47
C PRO A 50 8.72 5.98 -39.45
N GLN A 51 10.04 6.00 -39.59
CA GLN A 51 10.97 5.36 -38.64
C GLN A 51 11.02 6.10 -37.30
N ILE A 52 11.03 7.43 -37.31
CA ILE A 52 11.05 8.22 -36.07
C ILE A 52 9.76 7.96 -35.29
N LEU A 53 8.60 7.99 -35.97
CA LEU A 53 7.32 7.61 -35.35
C LEU A 53 7.30 6.17 -34.85
N PHE A 54 7.90 5.23 -35.58
CA PHE A 54 8.00 3.83 -35.14
C PHE A 54 8.90 3.66 -33.92
N LEU A 55 10.07 4.33 -33.89
CA LEU A 55 10.99 4.34 -32.74
C LEU A 55 10.36 4.99 -31.51
N LEU A 56 9.64 6.10 -31.69
CA LEU A 56 8.89 6.75 -30.61
C LEU A 56 7.77 5.85 -30.08
N PHE A 57 7.01 5.20 -30.97
CA PHE A 57 5.99 4.22 -30.57
C PHE A 57 6.61 3.03 -29.83
N PHE A 58 7.72 2.49 -30.32
CA PHE A 58 8.39 1.35 -29.72
C PHE A 58 9.01 1.70 -28.37
N SER A 59 9.63 2.88 -28.23
CA SER A 59 10.13 3.40 -26.95
C SER A 59 9.00 3.53 -25.93
N LYS A 60 7.87 4.13 -26.32
CA LYS A 60 6.67 4.23 -25.47
C LYS A 60 6.11 2.86 -25.10
N LEU A 61 6.13 1.91 -26.03
CA LEU A 61 5.67 0.53 -25.80
C LEU A 61 6.59 -0.21 -24.82
N LEU A 62 7.90 -0.03 -24.94
CA LEU A 62 8.89 -0.62 -24.04
C LEU A 62 8.74 -0.06 -22.62
N GLU A 63 8.59 1.26 -22.48
CA GLU A 63 8.30 1.92 -21.20
C GLU A 63 7.01 1.36 -20.57
N LEU A 64 5.97 1.14 -21.38
CA LEU A 64 4.73 0.54 -20.92
C LEU A 64 4.93 -0.90 -20.45
N VAL A 65 5.70 -1.70 -21.18
CA VAL A 65 5.99 -3.11 -20.86
C VAL A 65 6.83 -3.23 -19.58
N GLU A 66 7.83 -2.37 -19.41
CA GLU A 66 8.63 -2.31 -18.19
C GLU A 66 7.80 -1.87 -16.99
N LYS A 67 6.89 -0.90 -17.19
CA LYS A 67 5.92 -0.51 -16.18
C LYS A 67 5.01 -1.69 -15.81
N PHE A 68 4.39 -2.38 -16.77
CA PHE A 68 3.56 -3.55 -16.48
C PHE A 68 4.33 -4.66 -15.75
N ARG A 69 5.59 -4.91 -16.15
CA ARG A 69 6.45 -5.91 -15.51
C ARG A 69 6.80 -5.54 -14.06
N SER A 70 7.07 -4.26 -13.78
CA SER A 70 7.36 -3.82 -12.41
C SER A 70 6.10 -3.86 -11.53
N GLU A 71 4.95 -3.52 -12.11
CA GLU A 71 3.66 -3.57 -11.42
C GLU A 71 3.23 -4.98 -11.02
N GLU A 72 3.41 -5.98 -11.90
CA GLU A 72 3.11 -7.38 -11.60
C GLU A 72 4.09 -7.97 -10.57
N ARG A 73 5.34 -7.48 -10.58
CA ARG A 73 6.37 -7.90 -9.62
C ARG A 73 6.04 -7.49 -8.18
N ILE A 74 5.45 -6.31 -7.97
CA ILE A 74 5.10 -5.84 -6.62
C ILE A 74 4.00 -6.72 -6.01
N GLY A 75 2.96 -7.05 -6.78
CA GLY A 75 1.87 -7.91 -6.30
C GLY A 75 2.37 -9.28 -5.87
N ILE A 76 3.24 -9.91 -6.67
CA ILE A 76 3.87 -11.20 -6.32
C ILE A 76 4.72 -11.07 -5.05
N GLN A 77 5.54 -10.03 -4.94
CA GLN A 77 6.40 -9.83 -3.78
C GLN A 77 5.62 -9.57 -2.48
N MET A 78 4.46 -8.92 -2.59
CA MET A 78 3.56 -8.69 -1.47
C MET A 78 2.88 -9.99 -1.04
N GLU A 79 2.36 -10.78 -1.98
CA GLU A 79 1.77 -12.09 -1.68
C GLU A 79 2.77 -13.02 -0.98
N GLU A 80 4.02 -13.10 -1.49
CA GLU A 80 5.10 -13.85 -0.84
C GLU A 80 5.36 -13.39 0.60
N ALA A 81 5.31 -12.08 0.85
CA ALA A 81 5.52 -11.53 2.18
C ALA A 81 4.33 -11.80 3.11
N LEU A 82 3.10 -11.77 2.59
CA LEU A 82 1.89 -12.11 3.35
C LEU A 82 1.88 -13.59 3.75
N GLU A 83 2.32 -14.50 2.87
CA GLU A 83 2.48 -15.91 3.20
C GLU A 83 3.55 -16.13 4.27
N LEU A 84 4.70 -15.46 4.14
CA LEU A 84 5.77 -15.53 5.15
C LEU A 84 5.32 -14.97 6.52
N ALA A 85 4.42 -13.99 6.53
CA ALA A 85 3.84 -13.44 7.75
C ALA A 85 2.97 -14.45 8.51
N ARG A 86 2.46 -15.51 7.87
CA ARG A 86 1.69 -16.58 8.50
C ARG A 86 2.56 -17.72 9.05
N ALA A 87 3.89 -17.59 8.96
CA ALA A 87 4.82 -18.59 9.42
C ALA A 87 4.75 -18.85 10.94
N LYS A 88 5.02 -20.09 11.35
CA LYS A 88 5.15 -20.45 12.77
C LYS A 88 6.41 -19.83 13.39
N ASP A 89 7.48 -19.72 12.61
CA ASP A 89 8.73 -19.14 13.07
C ASP A 89 8.62 -17.61 13.21
N THR A 90 9.03 -17.10 14.36
CA THR A 90 8.91 -15.66 14.66
C THR A 90 9.89 -14.81 13.84
N LYS A 91 11.08 -15.33 13.50
CA LYS A 91 12.04 -14.64 12.65
C LYS A 91 11.52 -14.50 11.22
N GLU A 92 10.81 -15.53 10.72
CA GLU A 92 10.14 -15.48 9.43
C GLU A 92 9.06 -14.39 9.42
N ARG A 93 8.20 -14.36 10.45
CA ARG A 93 7.18 -13.30 10.58
C ARG A 93 7.80 -11.90 10.71
N MET A 94 8.92 -11.76 11.42
CA MET A 94 9.65 -10.49 11.50
C MET A 94 10.18 -10.05 10.13
N ALA A 95 10.81 -10.97 9.38
CA ALA A 95 11.29 -10.68 8.03
C ALA A 95 10.13 -10.33 7.07
N ALA A 96 8.97 -10.96 7.26
CA ALA A 96 7.76 -10.68 6.50
C ALA A 96 7.28 -9.24 6.69
N VAL A 97 7.11 -8.78 7.94
CA VAL A 97 6.63 -7.41 8.21
C VAL A 97 7.64 -6.34 7.78
N GLU A 98 8.94 -6.62 7.89
CA GLU A 98 10.00 -5.73 7.39
C GLU A 98 9.95 -5.63 5.87
N ARG A 99 9.75 -6.77 5.19
CA ARG A 99 9.58 -6.81 3.74
C ARG A 99 8.32 -6.07 3.28
N LEU A 100 7.19 -6.27 3.96
CA LEU A 100 5.94 -5.54 3.67
C LEU A 100 6.14 -4.03 3.82
N TYR A 101 6.73 -3.59 4.93
CA TYR A 101 7.02 -2.18 5.16
C TYR A 101 7.88 -1.58 4.03
N HIS A 102 9.00 -2.20 3.70
CA HIS A 102 9.89 -1.69 2.65
C HIS A 102 9.26 -1.72 1.25
N LEU A 103 8.46 -2.74 0.94
CA LEU A 103 7.73 -2.81 -0.33
C LEU A 103 6.73 -1.66 -0.48
N LEU A 104 5.98 -1.38 0.58
CA LEU A 104 4.94 -0.35 0.57
C LEU A 104 5.54 1.06 0.57
N GLU A 105 6.57 1.29 1.39
CA GLU A 105 7.27 2.57 1.47
C GLU A 105 7.99 2.93 0.16
N GLY A 106 8.54 1.93 -0.54
CA GLY A 106 9.19 2.11 -1.84
C GLY A 106 8.23 2.18 -3.03
N SER A 107 6.95 1.84 -2.84
CA SER A 107 5.96 1.81 -3.91
C SER A 107 5.42 3.20 -4.22
N ARG A 108 5.16 3.45 -5.51
CA ARG A 108 4.37 4.61 -5.97
C ARG A 108 3.02 4.20 -6.56
N LYS A 109 2.75 2.90 -6.59
CA LYS A 109 1.53 2.32 -7.14
C LYS A 109 0.55 2.07 -6.01
N SER A 110 -0.64 2.64 -6.12
CA SER A 110 -1.75 2.27 -5.24
C SER A 110 -2.08 0.78 -5.38
N LEU A 111 -2.20 0.12 -4.24
CA LEU A 111 -2.72 -1.23 -4.12
C LEU A 111 -4.18 -1.30 -4.59
N THR A 112 -4.55 -2.45 -5.11
CA THR A 112 -5.94 -2.79 -5.38
C THR A 112 -6.70 -3.02 -4.07
N SER A 113 -8.04 -2.90 -4.12
CA SER A 113 -8.89 -3.16 -2.95
C SER A 113 -8.68 -4.55 -2.34
N SER A 114 -8.41 -5.57 -3.17
CA SER A 114 -8.13 -6.93 -2.70
C SER A 114 -6.78 -7.05 -2.00
N GLU A 115 -5.73 -6.40 -2.53
CA GLU A 115 -4.40 -6.39 -1.90
C GLU A 115 -4.45 -5.68 -0.53
N VAL A 116 -5.19 -4.58 -0.43
CA VAL A 116 -5.41 -3.89 0.85
C VAL A 116 -6.18 -4.78 1.83
N THR A 117 -7.20 -5.49 1.37
CA THR A 117 -7.96 -6.42 2.23
C THR A 117 -7.05 -7.51 2.79
N SER A 118 -6.28 -8.19 1.92
CA SER A 118 -5.35 -9.24 2.34
C SER A 118 -4.28 -8.73 3.30
N LEU A 119 -3.77 -7.51 3.08
CA LEU A 119 -2.82 -6.86 3.98
C LEU A 119 -3.45 -6.59 5.35
N VAL A 120 -4.62 -5.96 5.39
CA VAL A 120 -5.30 -5.65 6.64
C VAL A 120 -5.62 -6.92 7.41
N ASP A 121 -6.20 -7.93 6.78
CA ASP A 121 -6.54 -9.20 7.42
C ASP A 121 -5.29 -9.86 8.03
N CYS A 122 -4.19 -9.91 7.29
CA CYS A 122 -2.93 -10.44 7.79
C CYS A 122 -2.39 -9.60 8.96
N CYS A 123 -2.34 -8.27 8.81
CA CYS A 123 -1.81 -7.40 9.85
C CYS A 123 -2.66 -7.45 11.13
N MET A 124 -3.98 -7.61 11.05
CA MET A 124 -4.86 -7.72 12.23
C MET A 124 -4.44 -8.88 13.15
N ASP A 125 -4.02 -10.01 12.59
CA ASP A 125 -3.46 -11.12 13.36
C ASP A 125 -2.11 -10.74 13.96
N LEU A 126 -1.23 -10.12 13.17
CA LEU A 126 0.13 -9.73 13.58
C LEU A 126 0.17 -8.63 14.65
N LEU A 127 -0.86 -7.78 14.72
CA LEU A 127 -0.99 -6.79 15.79
C LEU A 127 -1.01 -7.46 17.17
N ASN A 128 -1.49 -8.70 17.26
CA ASN A 128 -1.57 -9.48 18.51
C ASN A 128 -0.43 -10.50 18.67
N ASP A 129 0.64 -10.39 17.86
CA ASP A 129 1.79 -11.28 17.97
C ASP A 129 2.48 -11.18 19.34
N ASN A 130 3.03 -12.29 19.82
CA ASN A 130 3.79 -12.34 21.06
C ASN A 130 5.12 -11.56 20.97
N ASN A 131 5.62 -11.33 19.75
CA ASN A 131 6.84 -10.56 19.51
C ASN A 131 6.50 -9.13 19.07
N PHE A 132 6.88 -8.17 19.91
CA PHE A 132 6.61 -6.75 19.67
C PHE A 132 7.17 -6.22 18.33
N ARG A 133 8.25 -6.80 17.79
CA ARG A 133 8.81 -6.39 16.49
C ARG A 133 7.88 -6.75 15.33
N VAL A 134 7.17 -7.86 15.45
CA VAL A 134 6.17 -8.28 14.47
C VAL A 134 4.99 -7.30 14.49
N SER A 135 4.43 -7.02 15.66
CA SER A 135 3.32 -6.07 15.81
C SER A 135 3.72 -4.64 15.41
N GLN A 136 4.93 -4.20 15.76
CA GLN A 136 5.49 -2.93 15.31
C GLN A 136 5.59 -2.87 13.77
N GLY A 137 6.17 -3.89 13.14
CA GLY A 137 6.33 -3.92 11.69
C GLY A 137 4.98 -3.95 10.96
N ALA A 138 3.98 -4.65 11.50
CA ALA A 138 2.61 -4.64 10.96
C ALA A 138 2.00 -3.24 11.01
N LEU A 139 2.15 -2.50 12.11
CA LEU A 139 1.70 -1.10 12.21
C LEU A 139 2.41 -0.18 11.20
N GLN A 140 3.72 -0.38 11.00
CA GLN A 140 4.50 0.39 10.03
C GLN A 140 4.07 0.10 8.59
N ALA A 141 3.86 -1.18 8.24
CA ALA A 141 3.35 -1.57 6.93
C ALA A 141 1.96 -0.97 6.66
N LEU A 142 1.06 -1.02 7.66
CA LEU A 142 -0.27 -0.39 7.57
C LEU A 142 -0.17 1.13 7.38
N ALA A 143 0.79 1.80 8.01
CA ALA A 143 0.98 3.25 7.84
C ALA A 143 1.45 3.57 6.42
N SER A 144 2.40 2.81 5.86
CA SER A 144 2.81 2.97 4.46
C SER A 144 1.65 2.68 3.50
N ALA A 145 0.82 1.67 3.78
CA ALA A 145 -0.38 1.37 2.99
C ALA A 145 -1.43 2.48 3.06
N ALA A 146 -1.58 3.16 4.21
CA ALA A 146 -2.49 4.29 4.35
C ALA A 146 -2.10 5.46 3.43
N VAL A 147 -0.80 5.76 3.31
CA VAL A 147 -0.30 6.78 2.38
C VAL A 147 -0.51 6.36 0.92
N LEU A 148 -0.30 5.08 0.63
CA LEU A 148 -0.32 4.56 -0.74
C LEU A 148 -1.74 4.36 -1.29
N SER A 149 -2.68 3.96 -0.43
CA SER A 149 -4.00 3.43 -0.80
C SER A 149 -5.09 3.76 0.23
N GLY A 150 -5.06 4.97 0.78
CA GLY A 150 -5.98 5.44 1.81
C GLY A 150 -7.46 5.21 1.50
N ASP A 151 -7.90 5.43 0.26
CA ASP A 151 -9.30 5.22 -0.15
C ASP A 151 -9.79 3.78 0.02
N HIS A 152 -8.93 2.80 -0.25
CA HIS A 152 -9.25 1.39 0.00
C HIS A 152 -9.13 1.05 1.49
N LEU A 153 -8.17 1.64 2.20
CA LEU A 153 -7.96 1.38 3.62
C LEU A 153 -9.12 1.89 4.49
N LYS A 154 -9.76 3.01 4.10
CA LYS A 154 -10.96 3.58 4.76
C LYS A 154 -12.09 2.56 4.94
N LEU A 155 -12.21 1.59 4.03
CA LEU A 155 -13.22 0.52 4.09
C LEU A 155 -13.04 -0.38 5.33
N HIS A 156 -11.82 -0.45 5.86
CA HIS A 156 -11.47 -1.31 6.99
C HIS A 156 -11.42 -0.58 8.34
N PHE A 157 -11.70 0.73 8.39
CA PHE A 157 -11.53 1.54 9.60
C PHE A 157 -12.34 1.06 10.81
N ASN A 158 -13.50 0.44 10.59
CA ASN A 158 -14.33 -0.08 11.68
C ASN A 158 -13.63 -1.18 12.48
N ALA A 159 -12.79 -2.00 11.85
CA ALA A 159 -12.00 -3.05 12.51
C ALA A 159 -10.59 -2.55 12.86
N LEU A 160 -9.98 -1.78 11.95
CA LEU A 160 -8.59 -1.34 12.08
C LEU A 160 -8.40 -0.32 13.22
N VAL A 161 -9.24 0.73 13.30
CA VAL A 161 -9.04 1.81 14.28
C VAL A 161 -9.08 1.30 15.72
N PRO A 162 -10.06 0.47 16.16
CA PRO A 162 -10.05 -0.09 17.50
C PRO A 162 -8.79 -0.92 17.79
N ALA A 163 -8.35 -1.74 16.84
CA ALA A 163 -7.17 -2.57 17.00
C ALA A 163 -5.88 -1.74 17.17
N VAL A 164 -5.75 -0.63 16.45
CA VAL A 164 -4.63 0.31 16.59
C VAL A 164 -4.69 1.04 17.93
N VAL A 165 -5.89 1.42 18.41
CA VAL A 165 -6.06 2.03 19.74
C VAL A 165 -5.61 1.08 20.86
N GLU A 166 -5.92 -0.21 20.78
CA GLU A 166 -5.42 -1.21 21.74
C GLU A 166 -3.88 -1.24 21.77
N ARG A 167 -3.21 -1.07 20.62
CA ARG A 167 -1.74 -1.05 20.54
C ARG A 167 -1.10 0.19 21.17
N LEU A 168 -1.85 1.28 21.40
CA LEU A 168 -1.35 2.41 22.21
C LEU A 168 -1.06 1.99 23.66
N GLY A 169 -1.68 0.91 24.13
CA GLY A 169 -1.49 0.36 25.47
C GLY A 169 -0.34 -0.63 25.60
N ASP A 170 0.40 -0.90 24.52
CA ASP A 170 1.44 -1.93 24.50
C ASP A 170 2.54 -1.66 25.53
N ALA A 171 3.14 -2.69 26.09
CA ALA A 171 4.22 -2.55 27.06
C ALA A 171 5.49 -1.93 26.44
N LYS A 172 5.71 -2.11 25.14
CA LYS A 172 6.91 -1.67 24.41
C LYS A 172 6.67 -0.33 23.72
N GLN A 173 7.51 0.65 24.03
CA GLN A 173 7.44 1.99 23.42
C GLN A 173 7.43 1.97 21.88
N PRO A 174 8.24 1.14 21.17
CA PRO A 174 8.24 1.14 19.71
C PRO A 174 6.88 0.76 19.08
N VAL A 175 6.09 -0.11 19.73
CA VAL A 175 4.75 -0.48 19.26
C VAL A 175 3.80 0.71 19.44
N ARG A 176 3.86 1.38 20.60
CA ARG A 176 3.06 2.58 20.87
C ARG A 176 3.35 3.71 19.89
N ASP A 177 4.62 3.95 19.60
CA ASP A 177 5.04 4.97 18.64
C ASP A 177 4.57 4.65 17.22
N ALA A 178 4.64 3.37 16.80
CA ALA A 178 4.13 2.93 15.51
C ALA A 178 2.59 3.05 15.42
N ALA A 179 1.87 2.75 16.50
CA ALA A 179 0.41 2.91 16.56
C ALA A 179 0.00 4.38 16.48
N ARG A 180 0.68 5.26 17.23
CA ARG A 180 0.49 6.71 17.14
C ARG A 180 0.76 7.21 15.73
N ARG A 181 1.88 6.81 15.12
CA ARG A 181 2.24 7.16 13.73
C ARG A 181 1.13 6.78 12.77
N LEU A 182 0.63 5.55 12.85
CA LEU A 182 -0.46 5.09 11.99
C LEU A 182 -1.72 5.94 12.17
N LEU A 183 -2.15 6.23 13.41
CA LEU A 183 -3.33 7.08 13.64
C LEU A 183 -3.15 8.48 13.04
N LEU A 184 -1.97 9.09 13.18
CA LEU A 184 -1.68 10.39 12.57
C LEU A 184 -1.69 10.33 11.04
N THR A 185 -1.16 9.26 10.44
CA THR A 185 -1.23 9.04 8.99
C THR A 185 -2.68 8.87 8.51
N LEU A 186 -3.53 8.17 9.27
CA LEU A 186 -4.97 8.08 8.95
C LEU A 186 -5.65 9.45 9.01
N MET A 187 -5.22 10.33 9.93
CA MET A 187 -5.72 11.71 10.03
C MET A 187 -5.29 12.55 8.83
N GLU A 188 -4.05 12.40 8.36
CA GLU A 188 -3.51 13.06 7.16
C GLU A 188 -4.30 12.68 5.89
N ASP A 189 -4.62 11.40 5.71
CA ASP A 189 -5.31 10.90 4.51
C ASP A 189 -6.84 11.11 4.53
N SER A 190 -7.43 11.19 5.72
CA SER A 190 -8.88 11.37 5.91
C SER A 190 -9.18 12.76 6.48
N SER A 191 -9.39 12.83 7.81
CA SER A 191 -9.61 14.08 8.53
C SER A 191 -9.24 13.83 10.00
N PRO A 192 -8.51 14.76 10.65
CA PRO A 192 -8.20 14.67 12.07
C PRO A 192 -9.46 14.48 12.93
N THR A 193 -10.51 15.24 12.66
CA THR A 193 -11.78 15.16 13.38
C THR A 193 -12.41 13.76 13.28
N ILE A 194 -12.51 13.19 12.07
CA ILE A 194 -13.14 11.87 11.84
C ILE A 194 -12.40 10.75 12.58
N ILE A 195 -11.06 10.74 12.50
CA ILE A 195 -10.26 9.68 13.14
C ILE A 195 -10.29 9.84 14.66
N VAL A 196 -10.21 11.06 15.19
CA VAL A 196 -10.27 11.31 16.65
C VAL A 196 -11.64 10.93 17.21
N GLU A 197 -12.75 11.20 16.54
CA GLU A 197 -14.08 10.76 16.99
C GLU A 197 -14.21 9.23 16.98
N ARG A 198 -13.78 8.59 15.88
CA ARG A 198 -13.84 7.14 15.75
C ARG A 198 -12.93 6.44 16.77
N ALA A 199 -11.68 6.88 16.91
CA ALA A 199 -10.73 6.32 17.86
C ALA A 199 -11.08 6.68 19.30
N GLY A 200 -11.64 7.87 19.54
CA GLY A 200 -12.03 8.36 20.86
C GLY A 200 -13.08 7.52 21.54
N SER A 201 -13.98 6.89 20.76
CA SER A 201 -14.95 5.90 21.26
C SER A 201 -14.29 4.70 21.96
N TYR A 202 -13.01 4.42 21.65
CA TYR A 202 -12.24 3.32 22.24
C TYR A 202 -11.10 3.81 23.14
N GLY A 203 -10.58 5.02 22.91
CA GLY A 203 -9.40 5.55 23.58
C GLY A 203 -9.68 6.31 24.87
N TRP A 204 -10.70 7.18 24.90
CA TRP A 204 -10.91 8.11 26.02
C TRP A 204 -11.33 7.42 27.32
N THR A 205 -12.19 6.42 27.23
CA THR A 205 -12.74 5.67 28.38
C THR A 205 -12.15 4.28 28.49
N HIS A 206 -10.98 4.04 27.86
CA HIS A 206 -10.37 2.72 27.83
C HIS A 206 -10.00 2.23 29.23
N ARG A 207 -10.17 0.92 29.50
CA ARG A 207 -9.83 0.33 30.81
C ARG A 207 -8.36 0.49 31.21
N SER A 208 -7.46 0.49 30.24
CA SER A 208 -6.01 0.65 30.46
C SER A 208 -5.65 2.13 30.47
N TRP A 209 -5.15 2.63 31.60
CA TRP A 209 -4.68 4.01 31.75
C TRP A 209 -3.62 4.39 30.71
N ARG A 210 -2.78 3.41 30.30
CA ARG A 210 -1.76 3.61 29.26
C ARG A 210 -2.37 3.96 27.92
N VAL A 211 -3.47 3.28 27.53
CA VAL A 211 -4.18 3.61 26.29
C VAL A 211 -4.75 5.02 26.36
N ARG A 212 -5.39 5.39 27.49
CA ARG A 212 -5.98 6.72 27.67
C ARG A 212 -4.90 7.81 27.55
N GLU A 213 -3.79 7.64 28.26
CA GLU A 213 -2.65 8.57 28.25
C GLU A 213 -2.02 8.69 26.86
N GLU A 214 -1.77 7.57 26.18
CA GLU A 214 -1.14 7.54 24.87
C GLU A 214 -2.08 8.05 23.77
N PHE A 215 -3.39 7.84 23.91
CA PHE A 215 -4.38 8.43 23.04
C PHE A 215 -4.43 9.96 23.20
N ALA A 216 -4.40 10.46 24.44
CA ALA A 216 -4.29 11.90 24.70
C ALA A 216 -3.02 12.50 24.06
N ARG A 217 -1.85 11.84 24.21
CA ARG A 217 -0.60 12.24 23.53
C ARG A 217 -0.73 12.24 22.01
N THR A 218 -1.45 11.27 21.45
CA THR A 218 -1.71 11.20 20.00
C THR A 218 -2.53 12.40 19.54
N VAL A 219 -3.58 12.75 20.28
CA VAL A 219 -4.40 13.93 20.00
C VAL A 219 -3.61 15.23 20.15
N THR A 220 -2.76 15.36 21.18
CA THR A 220 -1.85 16.50 21.31
C THR A 220 -0.92 16.62 20.10
N SER A 221 -0.38 15.49 19.63
CA SER A 221 0.48 15.46 18.44
C SER A 221 -0.29 15.91 17.20
N ALA A 222 -1.54 15.46 17.04
CA ALA A 222 -2.42 15.87 15.94
C ALA A 222 -2.69 17.38 15.95
N ILE A 223 -2.98 17.97 17.12
CA ILE A 223 -3.20 19.42 17.26
C ILE A 223 -1.96 20.21 16.78
N ASN A 224 -0.77 19.75 17.19
CA ASN A 224 0.50 20.40 16.81
C ASN A 224 0.82 20.24 15.33
N LEU A 225 0.55 19.06 14.75
CA LEU A 225 0.87 18.75 13.35
C LEU A 225 -0.09 19.43 12.37
N PHE A 226 -1.38 19.39 12.64
CA PHE A 226 -2.41 19.92 11.74
C PHE A 226 -2.71 21.41 12.00
N ALA A 227 -2.06 22.02 13.00
CA ALA A 227 -2.20 23.42 13.40
C ALA A 227 -3.66 23.88 13.42
N SER A 228 -4.58 23.01 13.85
CA SER A 228 -5.94 23.08 13.36
C SER A 228 -6.77 24.17 14.07
N PRO A 229 -7.30 25.16 13.34
CA PRO A 229 -8.39 26.00 13.80
C PRO A 229 -9.75 25.29 13.70
N GLU A 230 -9.79 23.96 13.45
CA GLU A 230 -11.03 23.19 13.44
C GLU A 230 -11.66 23.21 14.84
N LEU A 231 -12.56 24.17 15.04
CA LEU A 231 -13.55 24.20 16.12
C LEU A 231 -14.20 22.83 16.35
N PRO A 232 -14.51 22.00 15.32
CA PRO A 232 -14.99 20.64 15.52
C PRO A 232 -14.04 19.76 16.33
N LEU A 233 -12.75 19.70 15.99
CA LEU A 233 -11.77 18.89 16.73
C LEU A 233 -11.63 19.39 18.17
N GLN A 234 -11.53 20.71 18.38
CA GLN A 234 -11.46 21.30 19.72
C GLN A 234 -12.69 20.94 20.57
N ARG A 235 -13.89 20.94 19.98
CA ARG A 235 -15.13 20.53 20.66
C ARG A 235 -15.19 19.03 20.91
N ALA A 236 -14.68 18.21 19.99
CA ALA A 236 -14.67 16.76 20.13
C ALA A 236 -13.77 16.29 21.29
N ILE A 237 -12.67 16.99 21.55
CA ILE A 237 -11.68 16.59 22.57
C ILE A 237 -11.95 17.20 23.96
N LEU A 238 -12.66 18.33 24.06
CA LEU A 238 -12.81 19.05 25.33
C LEU A 238 -13.55 18.22 26.40
N PRO A 239 -14.73 17.62 26.13
CA PRO A 239 -15.42 16.84 27.16
C PRO A 239 -14.60 15.62 27.66
N PRO A 240 -13.98 14.80 26.77
CA PRO A 240 -13.14 13.69 27.22
C PRO A 240 -11.92 14.12 28.03
N ILE A 241 -11.23 15.20 27.64
CA ILE A 241 -10.07 15.70 28.39
C ILE A 241 -10.48 16.14 29.80
N LEU A 242 -11.60 16.84 29.94
CA LEU A 242 -12.12 17.22 31.26
C LEU A 242 -12.43 16.00 32.13
N GLN A 243 -13.00 14.95 31.54
CA GLN A 243 -13.22 13.69 32.24
C GLN A 243 -11.92 13.06 32.73
N MET A 244 -10.86 13.10 31.91
CA MET A 244 -9.54 12.57 32.28
C MET A 244 -8.83 13.37 33.39
N LEU A 245 -9.20 14.63 33.65
CA LEU A 245 -8.65 15.39 34.78
C LEU A 245 -9.16 14.88 36.14
N HIS A 246 -10.22 14.07 36.14
CA HIS A 246 -10.81 13.48 37.35
C HIS A 246 -10.35 12.03 37.60
N ASP A 247 -9.55 11.46 36.70
CA ASP A 247 -8.96 10.12 36.76
C ASP A 247 -7.68 10.11 37.61
#